data_AF-A0A9Q9HPX6-F1
#
_entry.id   AF-A0A9Q9HPX6-F1
#
_cell.length_a   1.000
_cell.length_b   1.000
_cell.length_c   1.000
_cell.angle_alpha   90.00
_cell.angle_beta   90.00
_cell.angle_gamma   90.00
#
_symmetry.space_group_name_H-M   'P 1'
#
loop_
_entity.id
_entity.type
_entity.pdbx_description
1 polymer ?
#
loop_
_entity_poly.entity_id
_entity_poly.type
_entity_poly.pdbx_seq_one_letter_code
_entity_poly.pdbx_strand_id
1 'polypeptide(L)'
;MDFLTIIQLLDSTVRLATPLLLACLAGLFSERAGIFDIGLEGKMLMAAFFSAAVAAVTGNVWLGLLAGIGSSLVLAGLHGVASITFRGNQLISGVAINFLAAGMTVLIAQDWFQQGGRTPSLISGGRFGPVSLPFADSLSGVPGLGPVYSELLSGHSILVYIAFLAVPATWWVLFRTRFGLRLRAVGENPAAVDTAGVSVVGLRYAAVMICGLLCGIAGAYLATALQAGFVKDMTAGRGFIALAALIFAKWRPWHAMGACLLFGLLQAVALRFQNIELGGITIPVQAMDALPYVLTVVILAGFVGKAIPPRAGGEPYVKER
;
A
#
# COMPACT_ATOMS: atom_id res chain seq x y z
N MET A 1 12.41 11.78 25.75
CA MET A 1 11.18 10.98 25.58
C MET A 1 11.28 9.80 26.54
N ASP A 2 10.24 9.52 27.30
CA ASP A 2 10.15 8.32 28.12
C ASP A 2 10.03 7.07 27.23
N PHE A 3 10.40 5.91 27.78
CA PHE A 3 10.43 4.64 27.05
C PHE A 3 9.08 4.29 26.42
N LEU A 4 7.98 4.56 27.13
CA LEU A 4 6.63 4.29 26.66
C LEU A 4 6.26 5.14 25.43
N THR A 5 6.64 6.42 25.40
CA THR A 5 6.43 7.26 24.22
C THR A 5 7.17 6.74 22.99
N ILE A 6 8.37 6.18 23.16
CA ILE A 6 9.12 5.56 22.06
C ILE A 6 8.36 4.34 21.54
N ILE A 7 7.86 3.48 22.43
CA ILE A 7 7.07 2.30 22.05
C ILE A 7 5.80 2.71 21.29
N GLN A 8 5.04 3.69 21.78
CA GLN A 8 3.83 4.20 21.10
C GLN A 8 4.12 4.81 19.73
N LEU A 9 5.28 5.47 19.57
CA LEU A 9 5.73 6.01 18.29
C LEU A 9 6.07 4.91 17.30
N LEU A 10 6.78 3.86 17.74
CA LEU A 10 7.12 2.70 16.92
C LEU A 10 5.88 1.89 16.54
N ASP A 11 4.96 1.73 17.46
CA ASP A 11 3.67 1.06 17.25
C ASP A 11 2.82 1.82 16.20
N SER A 12 2.78 3.15 16.28
CA SER A 12 2.15 4.00 15.26
C SER A 12 2.88 3.94 13.91
N THR A 13 4.21 3.83 13.93
CA THR A 13 5.04 3.64 12.73
C THR A 13 4.64 2.38 11.98
N VAL A 14 4.50 1.25 12.68
CA VAL A 14 4.07 -0.03 12.10
C VAL A 14 2.70 0.08 11.45
N ARG A 15 1.74 0.69 12.16
CA ARG A 15 0.37 0.87 11.64
C ARG A 15 0.30 1.76 10.41
N LEU A 16 1.06 2.85 10.37
CA LEU A 16 1.07 3.80 9.25
C LEU A 16 1.89 3.30 8.05
N ALA A 17 2.93 2.50 8.30
CA ALA A 17 3.74 1.88 7.26
C ALA A 17 3.01 0.73 6.54
N THR A 18 2.10 0.03 7.21
CA THR A 18 1.38 -1.15 6.68
C THR A 18 0.74 -0.95 5.30
N PRO A 19 -0.12 0.07 5.07
CA PRO A 19 -0.75 0.28 3.77
C PRO A 19 0.26 0.73 2.70
N LEU A 20 1.29 1.49 3.10
CA LEU A 20 2.38 1.90 2.21
C LEU A 20 3.18 0.68 1.74
N LEU A 21 3.48 -0.25 2.66
CA LEU A 21 4.24 -1.47 2.37
C LEU A 21 3.50 -2.37 1.39
N LEU A 22 2.22 -2.63 1.62
CA LEU A 22 1.39 -3.44 0.72
C LEU A 22 1.32 -2.81 -0.68
N ALA A 23 1.07 -1.51 -0.77
CA ALA A 23 1.02 -0.79 -2.04
C ALA A 23 2.39 -0.73 -2.74
N CYS A 24 3.48 -0.62 -2.00
CA CYS A 24 4.84 -0.61 -2.54
C CYS A 24 5.21 -1.98 -3.11
N LEU A 25 4.85 -3.07 -2.42
CA LEU A 25 5.00 -4.43 -2.94
C LEU A 25 4.06 -4.68 -4.14
N ALA A 26 2.86 -4.09 -4.16
CA ALA A 26 1.97 -4.13 -5.31
C ALA A 26 2.63 -3.52 -6.57
N GLY A 27 3.15 -2.30 -6.43
CA GLY A 27 3.91 -1.62 -7.47
C GLY A 27 5.16 -2.40 -7.88
N LEU A 28 5.86 -3.03 -6.93
CA LEU A 28 7.04 -3.86 -7.22
C LEU A 28 6.73 -4.98 -8.21
N PHE A 29 5.60 -5.68 -8.08
CA PHE A 29 5.21 -6.73 -9.03
C PHE A 29 4.89 -6.15 -10.42
N SER A 30 4.08 -5.09 -10.47
CA SER A 30 3.67 -4.47 -11.74
C SER A 30 4.88 -3.92 -12.51
N GLU A 31 5.73 -3.14 -11.84
CA GLU A 31 6.86 -2.50 -12.49
C GLU A 31 7.95 -3.50 -12.87
N ARG A 32 8.17 -4.55 -12.08
CA ARG A 32 9.09 -5.64 -12.48
C ARG A 32 8.64 -6.39 -13.73
N ALA A 33 7.35 -6.32 -14.10
CA ALA A 33 6.83 -6.82 -15.37
C ALA A 33 6.82 -5.77 -16.49
N GLY A 34 7.34 -4.57 -16.26
CA GLY A 34 7.37 -3.47 -17.22
C GLY A 34 6.07 -2.68 -17.31
N ILE A 35 5.15 -2.81 -16.34
CA ILE A 35 3.90 -2.05 -16.27
C ILE A 35 3.96 -1.02 -15.14
N PHE A 36 4.07 0.26 -15.49
CA PHE A 36 3.98 1.38 -14.57
C PHE A 36 2.54 1.65 -14.17
N ASP A 37 2.32 1.74 -12.86
CA ASP A 37 0.98 1.76 -12.30
C ASP A 37 0.84 2.90 -11.28
N ILE A 38 0.61 4.11 -11.80
CA ILE A 38 0.25 5.27 -10.96
C ILE A 38 -1.17 5.13 -10.40
N GLY A 39 -1.93 4.13 -10.86
CA GLY A 39 -3.28 3.80 -10.41
C GLY A 39 -3.38 3.14 -9.03
N LEU A 40 -2.25 2.90 -8.34
CA LEU A 40 -2.24 2.31 -6.99
C LEU A 40 -3.13 3.08 -6.00
N GLU A 41 -3.12 4.42 -6.08
CA GLU A 41 -3.94 5.30 -5.24
C GLU A 41 -5.44 5.01 -5.42
N GLY A 42 -5.92 4.97 -6.66
CA GLY A 42 -7.32 4.71 -6.97
C GLY A 42 -7.74 3.28 -6.63
N LYS A 43 -6.86 2.29 -6.84
CA LYS A 43 -7.10 0.89 -6.45
C LYS A 43 -7.29 0.75 -4.95
N MET A 44 -6.41 1.38 -4.16
CA MET A 44 -6.53 1.43 -2.71
C MET A 44 -7.80 2.16 -2.27
N LEU A 45 -8.14 3.30 -2.89
CA LEU A 45 -9.29 4.11 -2.50
C LEU A 45 -10.60 3.37 -2.75
N MET A 46 -10.71 2.74 -3.92
CA MET A 46 -11.87 1.92 -4.27
C MET A 46 -12.01 0.71 -3.33
N ALA A 47 -10.89 0.04 -3.03
CA ALA A 47 -10.87 -1.08 -2.09
C ALA A 47 -11.28 -0.66 -0.68
N ALA A 48 -10.81 0.49 -0.22
CA ALA A 48 -11.17 1.05 1.08
C ALA A 48 -12.67 1.31 1.17
N PHE A 49 -13.25 1.92 0.13
CA PHE A 49 -14.69 2.16 0.06
C PHE A 49 -15.50 0.86 0.09
N PHE A 50 -15.26 -0.07 -0.84
CA PHE A 50 -16.05 -1.31 -0.91
C PHE A 50 -15.86 -2.19 0.32
N SER A 51 -14.66 -2.19 0.92
CA SER A 51 -14.41 -2.91 2.16
C SER A 51 -15.25 -2.37 3.32
N ALA A 52 -15.28 -1.05 3.53
CA ALA A 52 -16.13 -0.46 4.56
C ALA A 52 -17.62 -0.57 4.23
N ALA A 53 -18.03 -0.36 2.97
CA ALA A 53 -19.43 -0.40 2.58
C ALA A 53 -20.03 -1.80 2.84
N VAL A 54 -19.35 -2.85 2.39
CA VAL A 54 -19.81 -4.23 2.60
C VAL A 54 -19.70 -4.63 4.07
N ALA A 55 -18.62 -4.26 4.76
CA ALA A 55 -18.51 -4.54 6.20
C ALA A 55 -19.59 -3.82 7.03
N ALA A 56 -19.99 -2.60 6.65
CA ALA A 56 -21.03 -1.84 7.33
C ALA A 56 -22.41 -2.47 7.17
N VAL A 57 -22.73 -2.98 5.97
CA VAL A 57 -24.03 -3.62 5.69
C VAL A 57 -24.10 -5.03 6.24
N THR A 58 -23.01 -5.81 6.14
CA THR A 58 -23.00 -7.22 6.53
C THR A 58 -22.61 -7.45 7.99
N GLY A 59 -21.96 -6.47 8.63
CA GLY A 59 -21.34 -6.65 9.95
C GLY A 59 -20.14 -7.60 9.97
N ASN A 60 -19.61 -8.00 8.79
CA ASN A 60 -18.51 -8.96 8.67
C ASN A 60 -17.32 -8.37 7.92
N VAL A 61 -16.20 -8.17 8.64
CA VAL A 61 -14.98 -7.58 8.09
C VAL A 61 -14.35 -8.43 6.98
N TRP A 62 -14.50 -9.75 7.00
CA TRP A 62 -13.92 -10.62 5.97
C TRP A 62 -14.65 -10.48 4.63
N LEU A 63 -15.97 -10.31 4.65
CA LEU A 63 -16.74 -9.99 3.45
C LEU A 63 -16.36 -8.60 2.92
N GLY A 64 -16.13 -7.63 3.82
CA GLY A 64 -15.53 -6.34 3.47
C GLY A 64 -14.18 -6.50 2.76
N LEU A 65 -13.24 -7.24 3.36
CA LEU A 65 -11.92 -7.49 2.77
C LEU A 65 -12.03 -8.09 1.36
N LEU A 66 -12.87 -9.11 1.17
CA LEU A 66 -13.08 -9.73 -0.14
C LEU A 66 -13.69 -8.76 -1.15
N ALA A 67 -14.65 -7.93 -0.74
CA ALA A 67 -15.24 -6.91 -1.61
C ALA A 67 -14.20 -5.85 -2.03
N GLY A 68 -13.38 -5.38 -1.11
CA GLY A 68 -12.30 -4.43 -1.40
C GLY A 68 -11.23 -5.00 -2.33
N ILE A 69 -10.83 -6.26 -2.09
CA ILE A 69 -9.95 -7.00 -3.02
C ILE A 69 -10.58 -7.11 -4.39
N GLY A 70 -11.85 -7.53 -4.48
CA GLY A 70 -12.59 -7.65 -5.73
C GLY A 70 -12.61 -6.35 -6.52
N SER A 71 -12.93 -5.22 -5.88
CA SER A 71 -12.96 -3.92 -6.55
C SER A 71 -11.58 -3.47 -7.05
N SER A 72 -10.52 -3.74 -6.29
CA SER A 72 -9.15 -3.44 -6.70
C SER A 72 -8.70 -4.32 -7.88
N LEU A 73 -9.07 -5.61 -7.87
CA LEU A 73 -8.81 -6.54 -8.98
C LEU A 73 -9.53 -6.12 -10.26
N VAL A 74 -10.75 -5.60 -10.17
CA VAL A 74 -11.47 -5.04 -11.33
C VAL A 74 -10.71 -3.85 -11.91
N LEU A 75 -10.30 -2.89 -11.07
CA LEU A 75 -9.52 -1.73 -11.53
C LEU A 75 -8.15 -2.12 -12.06
N ALA A 76 -7.50 -3.13 -11.47
CA ALA A 76 -6.26 -3.70 -11.99
C ALA A 76 -6.47 -4.37 -13.35
N GLY A 77 -7.55 -5.15 -13.53
CA GLY A 77 -7.93 -5.72 -14.82
C GLY A 77 -8.14 -4.65 -15.88
N LEU A 78 -8.87 -3.58 -15.56
CA LEU A 78 -9.05 -2.43 -16.46
C LEU A 78 -7.72 -1.78 -16.84
N HIS A 79 -6.82 -1.60 -15.86
CA HIS A 79 -5.47 -1.11 -16.13
C HIS A 79 -4.71 -2.03 -17.09
N GLY A 80 -4.76 -3.34 -16.85
CA GLY A 80 -4.13 -4.35 -17.69
C GLY A 80 -4.69 -4.38 -19.11
N VAL A 81 -6.01 -4.28 -19.28
CA VAL A 81 -6.66 -4.21 -20.60
C VAL A 81 -6.21 -2.97 -21.36
N ALA A 82 -6.22 -1.81 -20.71
CA ALA A 82 -5.78 -0.57 -21.34
C ALA A 82 -4.28 -0.60 -21.71
N SER A 83 -3.41 -1.06 -20.81
CA SER A 83 -1.95 -1.01 -20.97
C SER A 83 -1.36 -2.16 -21.79
N ILE A 84 -1.91 -3.37 -21.66
CA ILE A 84 -1.36 -4.60 -22.25
C ILE A 84 -2.09 -4.92 -23.56
N THR A 85 -3.42 -4.95 -23.54
CA THR A 85 -4.22 -5.33 -24.73
C THR A 85 -4.31 -4.18 -25.73
N PHE A 86 -4.73 -3.01 -25.27
CA PHE A 86 -4.87 -1.83 -26.13
C PHE A 86 -3.58 -1.01 -26.28
N ARG A 87 -2.51 -1.40 -25.57
CA ARG A 87 -1.19 -0.77 -25.68
C ARG A 87 -1.24 0.74 -25.40
N GLY A 88 -2.20 1.17 -24.58
CA GLY A 88 -2.37 2.55 -24.18
C GLY A 88 -1.25 3.00 -23.24
N ASN A 89 -1.10 4.33 -23.12
CA ASN A 89 -0.15 4.91 -22.18
C ASN A 89 -0.55 4.53 -20.73
N GLN A 90 0.37 3.86 -20.05
CA GLN A 90 0.16 3.29 -18.74
C GLN A 90 -0.04 4.37 -17.66
N LEU A 91 0.66 5.50 -17.78
CA LEU A 91 0.51 6.64 -16.87
C LEU A 91 -0.88 7.27 -17.01
N ILE A 92 -1.36 7.44 -18.25
CA ILE A 92 -2.71 7.98 -18.52
C ILE A 92 -3.78 7.04 -17.96
N SER A 93 -3.63 5.73 -18.19
CA SER A 93 -4.54 4.72 -17.63
C SER A 93 -4.57 4.76 -16.09
N GLY A 94 -3.40 4.85 -15.45
CA GLY A 94 -3.29 4.95 -13.99
C GLY A 94 -3.97 6.22 -13.44
N VAL A 95 -3.73 7.38 -14.06
CA VAL A 95 -4.37 8.65 -13.69
C VAL A 95 -5.89 8.59 -13.87
N ALA A 96 -6.37 7.99 -14.97
CA ALA A 96 -7.80 7.79 -15.20
C ALA A 96 -8.44 6.92 -14.10
N ILE A 97 -7.78 5.85 -13.67
CA ILE A 97 -8.23 5.01 -12.55
C ILE A 97 -8.31 5.81 -11.24
N ASN A 98 -7.36 6.69 -10.98
CA ASN A 98 -7.37 7.54 -9.78
C ASN A 98 -8.59 8.48 -9.78
N PHE A 99 -8.85 9.17 -10.89
CA PHE A 99 -10.02 10.04 -11.00
C PHE A 99 -11.34 9.27 -10.92
N LEU A 100 -11.40 8.12 -11.59
CA LEU A 100 -12.55 7.23 -11.55
C LEU A 100 -12.84 6.79 -10.11
N ALA A 101 -11.82 6.39 -9.36
CA ALA A 101 -11.99 6.00 -7.96
C ALA A 101 -12.41 7.17 -7.06
N ALA A 102 -11.77 8.33 -7.20
CA ALA A 102 -12.12 9.52 -6.42
C ALA A 102 -13.58 9.96 -6.63
N GLY A 103 -14.07 9.91 -7.88
CA GLY A 103 -15.46 10.25 -8.20
C GLY A 103 -16.47 9.16 -7.79
N MET A 104 -16.22 7.91 -8.18
CA MET A 104 -17.16 6.81 -7.96
C MET A 104 -17.35 6.48 -6.47
N THR A 105 -16.28 6.48 -5.67
CA THR A 105 -16.40 6.16 -4.24
C THR A 105 -17.29 7.16 -3.52
N VAL A 106 -17.16 8.46 -3.83
CA VAL A 106 -18.01 9.51 -3.25
C VAL A 106 -19.46 9.40 -3.75
N LEU A 107 -19.66 9.18 -5.05
CA LEU A 107 -21.00 9.08 -5.65
C LEU A 107 -21.78 7.89 -5.10
N ILE A 108 -21.17 6.70 -5.08
CA ILE A 108 -21.80 5.49 -4.57
C ILE A 108 -22.02 5.60 -3.05
N ALA A 109 -21.05 6.13 -2.29
CA ALA A 109 -21.23 6.34 -0.85
C ALA A 109 -22.40 7.31 -0.54
N GLN A 110 -22.55 8.38 -1.33
CA GLN A 110 -23.64 9.33 -1.16
C GLN A 110 -25.00 8.70 -1.49
N ASP A 111 -25.10 7.95 -2.58
CA ASP A 111 -26.34 7.26 -2.97
C ASP A 111 -26.74 6.19 -1.95
N TRP A 112 -25.78 5.36 -1.54
CA TRP A 112 -26.03 4.20 -0.69
C TRP A 112 -26.22 4.56 0.79
N PHE A 113 -25.42 5.49 1.33
CA PHE A 113 -25.41 5.78 2.77
C PHE A 113 -25.87 7.19 3.14
N GLN A 114 -26.00 8.10 2.16
CA GLN A 114 -26.49 9.46 2.36
C GLN A 114 -25.75 10.27 3.45
N GLN A 115 -24.46 9.99 3.63
CA GLN A 115 -23.60 10.58 4.67
C GLN A 115 -22.45 11.44 4.10
N GLY A 116 -22.71 12.19 3.02
CA GLY A 116 -21.73 13.12 2.45
C GLY A 116 -20.54 12.42 1.80
N GLY A 117 -20.78 11.28 1.14
CA GLY A 117 -19.71 10.47 0.52
C GLY A 117 -18.90 9.62 1.51
N ARG A 118 -19.46 9.31 2.69
CA ARG A 118 -18.86 8.48 3.75
C ARG A 118 -19.72 7.24 4.00
N THR A 119 -19.13 6.20 4.58
CA THR A 119 -19.90 5.05 5.10
C THR A 119 -20.23 5.28 6.58
N PRO A 120 -21.25 4.59 7.13
CA PRO A 120 -21.44 4.49 8.58
C PRO A 120 -20.17 4.00 9.27
N SER A 121 -20.05 4.31 10.56
CA SER A 121 -18.94 3.77 11.35
C SER A 121 -19.10 2.25 11.52
N LEU A 122 -17.99 1.53 11.39
CA LEU A 122 -17.97 0.07 11.51
C LEU A 122 -18.07 -0.32 12.99
N ILE A 123 -19.18 -0.99 13.34
CA ILE A 123 -19.46 -1.47 14.69
C ILE A 123 -19.17 -2.98 14.75
N SER A 124 -18.64 -3.46 15.88
CA SER A 124 -18.47 -4.90 16.16
C SER A 124 -17.63 -5.65 15.09
N GLY A 125 -18.06 -6.85 14.65
CA GLY A 125 -17.35 -7.71 13.69
C GLY A 125 -17.08 -7.12 12.30
N GLY A 126 -17.52 -5.89 12.03
CA GLY A 126 -17.25 -5.14 10.81
C GLY A 126 -15.83 -4.52 10.74
N ARG A 127 -15.01 -4.65 11.79
CA ARG A 127 -13.62 -4.17 11.81
C ARG A 127 -12.64 -5.27 12.19
N PHE A 128 -11.40 -5.16 11.72
CA PHE A 128 -10.34 -6.03 12.20
C PHE A 128 -9.91 -5.56 13.59
N GLY A 129 -10.14 -6.41 14.59
CA GLY A 129 -9.65 -6.20 15.94
C GLY A 129 -8.16 -6.50 16.07
N PRO A 130 -7.54 -6.08 17.19
CA PRO A 130 -6.17 -6.46 17.53
C PRO A 130 -6.09 -7.97 17.76
N VAL A 131 -5.03 -8.61 17.25
CA VAL A 131 -4.71 -10.00 17.55
C VAL A 131 -3.71 -10.03 18.69
N SER A 132 -4.03 -10.73 19.79
CA SER A 132 -3.10 -10.98 20.88
C SER A 132 -2.17 -12.15 20.52
N LEU A 133 -0.87 -11.90 20.51
CA LEU A 133 0.13 -12.96 20.34
C LEU A 133 0.23 -13.82 21.62
N PRO A 134 0.61 -15.11 21.49
CA PRO A 134 0.77 -15.99 22.65
C PRO A 134 1.70 -15.37 23.70
N PHE A 135 1.36 -15.49 24.97
CA PHE A 135 2.16 -14.97 26.10
C PHE A 135 2.25 -13.44 26.24
N ALA A 136 1.57 -12.66 25.40
CA ALA A 136 1.61 -11.19 25.46
C ALA A 136 1.17 -10.65 26.84
N ASP A 137 0.09 -11.19 27.38
CA ASP A 137 -0.45 -10.75 28.68
C ASP A 137 0.47 -11.16 29.85
N SER A 138 1.06 -12.35 29.78
CA SER A 138 1.98 -12.85 30.81
C SER A 138 3.34 -12.14 30.83
N LEU A 139 3.81 -11.64 29.69
CA LEU A 139 5.09 -10.93 29.57
C LEU A 139 4.95 -9.43 29.84
N SER A 140 3.73 -8.87 29.86
CA SER A 140 3.46 -7.43 30.02
C SER A 140 4.12 -6.81 31.26
N GLY A 141 4.26 -7.58 32.35
CA GLY A 141 4.88 -7.14 33.60
C GLY A 141 6.41 -7.10 33.60
N VAL A 142 7.07 -7.61 32.55
CA VAL A 142 8.55 -7.64 32.47
C VAL A 142 9.08 -6.26 32.03
N PRO A 143 9.90 -5.56 32.84
CA PRO A 143 10.44 -4.26 32.45
C PRO A 143 11.23 -4.35 31.14
N GLY A 144 10.95 -3.44 30.20
CA GLY A 144 11.57 -3.40 28.88
C GLY A 144 10.96 -4.39 27.89
N LEU A 145 11.07 -5.70 28.15
CA LEU A 145 10.61 -6.75 27.22
C LEU A 145 9.08 -6.84 27.13
N GLY A 146 8.38 -6.61 28.24
CA GLY A 146 6.92 -6.64 28.30
C GLY A 146 6.30 -5.65 27.32
N PRO A 147 6.52 -4.33 27.48
CA PRO A 147 5.98 -3.32 26.58
C PRO A 147 6.37 -3.55 25.10
N VAL A 148 7.60 -4.01 24.82
CA VAL A 148 8.03 -4.34 23.45
C VAL A 148 7.21 -5.50 22.87
N TYR A 149 6.97 -6.54 23.65
CA TYR A 149 6.24 -7.70 23.13
C TYR A 149 4.72 -7.47 23.11
N SER A 150 4.15 -6.90 24.17
CA SER A 150 2.71 -6.71 24.34
C SER A 150 2.16 -5.52 23.55
N GLU A 151 2.90 -4.41 23.44
CA GLU A 151 2.41 -3.19 22.79
C GLU A 151 2.99 -2.98 21.39
N LEU A 152 4.24 -3.37 21.12
CA LEU A 152 4.85 -3.15 19.80
C LEU A 152 4.67 -4.33 18.84
N LEU A 153 4.79 -5.57 19.30
CA LEU A 153 4.68 -6.76 18.44
C LEU A 153 3.27 -7.38 18.42
N SER A 154 2.62 -7.42 19.57
CA SER A 154 1.23 -7.86 19.73
C SER A 154 0.25 -6.70 19.54
N GLY A 155 -1.05 -6.98 19.42
CA GLY A 155 -2.09 -5.95 19.40
C GLY A 155 -2.34 -5.31 18.04
N HIS A 156 -1.68 -5.80 16.98
CA HIS A 156 -1.94 -5.34 15.62
C HIS A 156 -3.07 -6.12 14.97
N SER A 157 -3.69 -5.53 13.94
CA SER A 157 -4.66 -6.26 13.12
C SER A 157 -3.97 -7.38 12.32
N ILE A 158 -4.72 -8.42 11.96
CA ILE A 158 -4.21 -9.53 11.13
C ILE A 158 -3.56 -9.05 9.82
N LEU A 159 -4.06 -7.94 9.26
CA LEU A 159 -3.55 -7.36 8.01
C LEU A 159 -2.14 -6.76 8.14
N VAL A 160 -1.75 -6.30 9.34
CA VAL A 160 -0.37 -5.86 9.60
C VAL A 160 0.57 -7.05 9.46
N TYR A 161 0.25 -8.17 10.12
CA TYR A 161 1.07 -9.38 10.03
C TYR A 161 1.14 -9.91 8.59
N ILE A 162 0.02 -9.87 7.85
CA ILE A 162 0.00 -10.20 6.41
C ILE A 162 0.92 -9.27 5.61
N ALA A 163 0.92 -7.96 5.87
CA ALA A 163 1.79 -7.01 5.17
C ALA A 163 3.28 -7.29 5.39
N PHE A 164 3.69 -7.56 6.63
CA PHE A 164 5.08 -7.92 6.92
C PHE A 164 5.45 -9.30 6.37
N LEU A 165 4.53 -10.27 6.40
CA LEU A 165 4.73 -11.59 5.78
C LEU A 165 4.79 -11.51 4.24
N ALA A 166 4.13 -10.52 3.64
CA ALA A 166 4.19 -10.29 2.20
C ALA A 166 5.61 -9.90 1.75
N VAL A 167 6.48 -9.39 2.62
CA VAL A 167 7.87 -9.05 2.28
C VAL A 167 8.72 -10.29 1.95
N PRO A 168 8.91 -11.28 2.87
CA PRO A 168 9.63 -12.50 2.54
C PRO A 168 8.90 -13.32 1.47
N ALA A 169 7.57 -13.31 1.44
CA ALA A 169 6.80 -13.98 0.37
C ALA A 169 7.11 -13.36 -1.00
N THR A 170 7.09 -12.03 -1.12
CA THR A 170 7.42 -11.33 -2.38
C THR A 170 8.87 -11.55 -2.77
N TRP A 171 9.79 -11.55 -1.80
CA TRP A 171 11.19 -11.89 -2.05
C TRP A 171 11.36 -13.30 -2.59
N TRP A 172 10.71 -14.28 -1.97
CA TRP A 172 10.74 -15.66 -2.42
C TRP A 172 10.16 -15.79 -3.83
N VAL A 173 8.97 -15.24 -4.06
CA VAL A 173 8.31 -15.29 -5.37
C VAL A 173 9.19 -14.65 -6.45
N LEU A 174 9.71 -13.44 -6.25
CA LEU A 174 10.47 -12.71 -7.28
C LEU A 174 11.89 -13.25 -7.52
N PHE A 175 12.57 -13.73 -6.47
CA PHE A 175 14.00 -14.08 -6.55
C PHE A 175 14.29 -15.57 -6.47
N ARG A 176 13.35 -16.40 -5.98
CA ARG A 176 13.55 -17.84 -5.78
C ARG A 176 12.65 -18.72 -6.63
N THR A 177 11.68 -18.18 -7.38
CA THR A 177 10.80 -18.98 -8.25
C THR A 177 11.03 -18.74 -9.75
N ARG A 178 10.61 -19.71 -10.57
CA ARG A 178 10.59 -19.60 -12.04
C ARG A 178 9.68 -18.47 -12.52
N PHE A 179 8.55 -18.27 -11.85
CA PHE A 179 7.64 -17.15 -12.14
C PHE A 179 8.36 -15.81 -11.96
N GLY A 180 9.02 -15.60 -10.82
CA GLY A 180 9.74 -14.36 -10.53
C GLY A 180 10.90 -14.08 -11.49
N LEU A 181 11.65 -15.12 -11.87
CA LEU A 181 12.72 -14.98 -12.88
C LEU A 181 12.14 -14.51 -14.22
N ARG A 182 11.07 -15.16 -14.70
CA ARG A 182 10.40 -14.81 -15.96
C ARG A 182 9.77 -13.42 -15.89
N LEU A 183 9.12 -13.08 -14.78
CA LEU A 183 8.52 -11.77 -14.57
C LEU A 183 9.55 -10.65 -14.68
N ARG A 184 10.69 -10.79 -13.97
CA ARG A 184 11.79 -9.81 -14.05
C ARG A 184 12.39 -9.76 -15.44
N ALA A 185 12.55 -10.90 -16.12
CA ALA A 185 13.03 -10.92 -17.50
C ALA A 185 12.08 -10.18 -18.46
N VAL A 186 10.76 -10.27 -18.25
CA VAL A 186 9.76 -9.50 -19.02
C VAL A 186 9.94 -7.99 -18.85
N GLY A 187 10.25 -7.51 -17.64
CA GLY A 187 10.53 -6.10 -17.40
C GLY A 187 11.86 -5.60 -17.96
N GLU A 188 12.82 -6.50 -18.20
CA GLU A 188 14.15 -6.15 -18.73
C GLU A 188 14.24 -6.29 -20.26
N ASN A 189 13.79 -7.42 -20.80
CA ASN A 189 13.78 -7.70 -22.24
C ASN A 189 12.61 -8.66 -22.59
N PRO A 190 11.41 -8.13 -22.90
CA PRO A 190 10.24 -8.96 -23.19
C PRO A 190 10.41 -9.78 -24.48
N ALA A 191 11.14 -9.28 -25.48
CA ALA A 191 11.39 -10.03 -26.72
C ALA A 191 12.16 -11.33 -26.45
N ALA A 192 13.19 -11.30 -25.59
CA ALA A 192 13.93 -12.50 -25.19
C ALA A 192 13.08 -13.53 -24.42
N VAL A 193 12.02 -13.08 -23.73
CA VAL A 193 11.10 -13.98 -23.03
C VAL A 193 10.14 -14.65 -24.01
N ASP A 194 9.65 -13.91 -25.01
CA ASP A 194 8.74 -14.44 -26.02
C ASP A 194 9.45 -15.44 -26.95
N THR A 195 10.72 -15.18 -27.34
CA THR A 195 11.52 -16.13 -28.13
C THR A 195 11.83 -17.44 -27.37
N ALA A 196 11.87 -17.38 -26.03
CA ALA A 196 11.96 -18.55 -25.17
C ALA A 196 10.61 -19.30 -25.00
N GLY A 197 9.55 -18.90 -25.73
CA GLY A 197 8.23 -19.54 -25.74
C GLY A 197 7.36 -19.21 -24.54
N VAL A 198 7.68 -18.18 -23.76
CA VAL A 198 6.92 -17.80 -22.55
C VAL A 198 6.05 -16.58 -22.85
N SER A 199 4.76 -16.66 -22.50
CA SER A 199 3.81 -15.56 -22.72
C SER A 199 4.13 -14.32 -21.89
N VAL A 200 4.65 -13.29 -22.55
CA VAL A 200 4.88 -11.95 -21.98
C VAL A 200 3.57 -11.32 -21.49
N VAL A 201 2.52 -11.42 -22.30
CA VAL A 201 1.19 -10.87 -22.00
C VAL A 201 0.62 -11.50 -20.73
N GLY A 202 0.68 -12.83 -20.62
CA GLY A 202 0.18 -13.54 -19.44
C GLY A 202 0.93 -13.15 -18.16
N LEU A 203 2.25 -12.98 -18.24
CA LEU A 203 3.06 -12.54 -17.10
C LEU A 203 2.74 -11.09 -16.68
N ARG A 204 2.55 -10.18 -17.64
CA ARG A 204 2.16 -8.79 -17.36
C ARG A 204 0.78 -8.73 -16.68
N TYR A 205 -0.20 -9.50 -17.17
CA TYR A 205 -1.51 -9.59 -16.52
C TYR A 205 -1.43 -10.17 -15.11
N ALA A 206 -0.66 -11.25 -14.91
CA ALA A 206 -0.46 -11.81 -13.58
C ALA A 206 0.14 -10.78 -12.60
N ALA A 207 1.12 -10.00 -13.05
CA ALA A 207 1.73 -8.92 -12.25
C ALA A 207 0.71 -7.86 -11.84
N VAL A 208 -0.09 -7.38 -12.79
CA VAL A 208 -1.12 -6.35 -12.56
C VAL A 208 -2.21 -6.89 -11.62
N MET A 209 -2.59 -8.16 -11.72
CA MET A 209 -3.57 -8.76 -10.81
C MET A 209 -3.01 -8.96 -9.39
N ILE A 210 -1.74 -9.33 -9.23
CA ILE A 210 -1.07 -9.37 -7.92
C ILE A 210 -1.01 -7.95 -7.32
N CYS A 211 -0.73 -6.93 -8.15
CA CYS A 211 -0.81 -5.54 -7.76
C CYS A 211 -2.22 -5.18 -7.23
N GLY A 212 -3.27 -5.54 -7.97
CA GLY A 212 -4.66 -5.36 -7.55
C GLY A 212 -4.97 -6.03 -6.21
N LEU A 213 -4.53 -7.27 -6.00
CA LEU A 213 -4.71 -8.00 -4.73
C LEU A 213 -4.08 -7.24 -3.56
N LEU A 214 -2.81 -6.86 -3.67
CA LEU A 214 -2.08 -6.19 -2.59
C LEU A 214 -2.62 -4.78 -2.30
N CYS A 215 -2.99 -4.01 -3.33
CA CYS A 215 -3.72 -2.74 -3.16
C CYS A 215 -5.09 -2.92 -2.51
N GLY A 216 -5.78 -4.01 -2.83
CA GLY A 216 -7.05 -4.38 -2.24
C GLY A 216 -6.94 -4.55 -0.73
N ILE A 217 -5.93 -5.31 -0.29
CA ILE A 217 -5.64 -5.51 1.14
C ILE A 217 -5.21 -4.19 1.79
N ALA A 218 -4.39 -3.37 1.11
CA ALA A 218 -3.95 -2.07 1.63
C ALA A 218 -5.10 -1.10 1.86
N GLY A 219 -6.03 -1.01 0.90
CA GLY A 219 -7.25 -0.20 1.03
C GLY A 219 -8.19 -0.73 2.12
N ALA A 220 -8.39 -2.05 2.17
CA ALA A 220 -9.19 -2.67 3.23
C ALA A 220 -8.63 -2.35 4.62
N TYR A 221 -7.31 -2.40 4.80
CA TYR A 221 -6.65 -2.01 6.06
C TYR A 221 -6.97 -0.57 6.46
N LEU A 222 -6.90 0.39 5.52
CA LEU A 222 -7.22 1.79 5.81
C LEU A 222 -8.62 1.96 6.41
N ALA A 223 -9.62 1.30 5.82
CA ALA A 223 -11.02 1.52 6.17
C ALA A 223 -11.56 0.62 7.28
N THR A 224 -10.93 -0.53 7.54
CA THR A 224 -11.47 -1.55 8.46
C THR A 224 -10.56 -1.86 9.66
N ALA A 225 -9.31 -1.43 9.65
CA ALA A 225 -8.36 -1.64 10.74
C ALA A 225 -7.81 -0.32 11.29
N LEU A 226 -7.35 0.57 10.41
CA LEU A 226 -6.80 1.87 10.80
C LEU A 226 -7.90 2.87 11.16
N GLN A 227 -8.95 2.93 10.33
CA GLN A 227 -10.17 3.68 10.60
C GLN A 227 -11.35 2.71 10.75
N ALA A 228 -12.47 3.19 11.32
CA ALA A 228 -13.70 2.43 11.48
C ALA A 228 -14.75 2.89 10.47
N GLY A 229 -14.45 2.78 9.17
CA GLY A 229 -15.30 3.22 8.07
C GLY A 229 -14.53 4.00 7.00
N PHE A 230 -15.20 4.30 5.89
CA PHE A 230 -14.66 5.07 4.77
C PHE A 230 -14.98 6.56 4.89
N VAL A 231 -14.00 7.37 4.50
CA VAL A 231 -14.14 8.82 4.31
C VAL A 231 -13.57 9.19 2.96
N LYS A 232 -14.13 10.25 2.35
CA LYS A 232 -13.68 10.76 1.06
C LYS A 232 -12.15 10.98 1.07
N ASP A 233 -11.51 10.53 -0.01
CA ASP A 233 -10.07 10.68 -0.25
C ASP A 233 -9.15 10.14 0.87
N MET A 234 -9.60 9.12 1.64
CA MET A 234 -8.85 8.61 2.80
C MET A 234 -7.48 8.02 2.50
N THR A 235 -7.23 7.58 1.26
CA THR A 235 -5.88 7.15 0.83
C THR A 235 -4.90 8.30 0.93
N ALA A 236 -5.33 9.54 0.65
CA ALA A 236 -4.59 10.78 0.86
C ALA A 236 -3.16 10.75 0.27
N GLY A 237 -3.01 10.22 -0.94
CA GLY A 237 -1.74 10.16 -1.67
C GLY A 237 -0.80 9.03 -1.24
N ARG A 238 -1.23 8.12 -0.34
CA ARG A 238 -0.43 6.98 0.12
C ARG A 238 0.00 6.05 -1.01
N GLY A 239 -0.79 5.91 -2.08
CA GLY A 239 -0.40 5.17 -3.28
C GLY A 239 0.79 5.81 -4.00
N PHE A 240 0.85 7.15 -4.07
CA PHE A 240 2.00 7.86 -4.64
C PHE A 240 3.23 7.79 -3.73
N ILE A 241 3.04 7.87 -2.41
CA ILE A 241 4.12 7.68 -1.42
C ILE A 241 4.71 6.26 -1.56
N ALA A 242 3.86 5.25 -1.78
CA ALA A 242 4.31 3.88 -2.00
C ALA A 242 5.18 3.72 -3.27
N LEU A 243 4.86 4.44 -4.35
CA LEU A 243 5.72 4.50 -5.55
C LEU A 243 7.05 5.18 -5.26
N ALA A 244 7.05 6.28 -4.52
CA ALA A 244 8.30 6.91 -4.08
C ALA A 244 9.15 5.93 -3.25
N ALA A 245 8.53 5.22 -2.30
CA ALA A 245 9.17 4.17 -1.51
C ALA A 245 9.74 3.04 -2.38
N LEU A 246 9.07 2.67 -3.47
CA LEU A 246 9.54 1.66 -4.42
C LEU A 246 10.84 2.10 -5.13
N ILE A 247 10.91 3.37 -5.53
CA ILE A 247 12.10 3.99 -6.13
C ILE A 247 13.26 3.98 -5.12
N PHE A 248 13.00 4.44 -3.88
CA PHE A 248 13.97 4.38 -2.78
C PHE A 248 14.48 2.96 -2.52
N ALA A 249 13.58 1.98 -2.61
CA ALA A 249 13.87 0.58 -2.40
C ALA A 249 14.65 -0.07 -3.55
N LYS A 250 14.87 0.63 -4.67
CA LYS A 250 15.50 0.09 -5.88
C LYS A 250 14.86 -1.24 -6.31
N TRP A 251 13.54 -1.33 -6.21
CA TRP A 251 12.76 -2.52 -6.51
C TRP A 251 13.22 -3.79 -5.76
N ARG A 252 13.63 -3.66 -4.49
CA ARG A 252 14.01 -4.78 -3.61
C ARG A 252 13.03 -4.89 -2.42
N PRO A 253 12.40 -6.06 -2.17
CA PRO A 253 11.36 -6.21 -1.13
C PRO A 253 11.80 -5.79 0.28
N TRP A 254 12.98 -6.22 0.71
CA TRP A 254 13.51 -5.86 2.03
C TRP A 254 13.78 -4.36 2.19
N HIS A 255 14.19 -3.70 1.09
CA HIS A 255 14.42 -2.26 1.10
C HIS A 255 13.09 -1.50 1.04
N ALA A 256 12.06 -2.07 0.39
CA ALA A 256 10.70 -1.54 0.39
C ALA A 256 10.12 -1.51 1.79
N MET A 257 10.35 -2.56 2.59
CA MET A 257 10.00 -2.58 4.01
C MET A 257 10.69 -1.45 4.79
N GLY A 258 12.01 -1.30 4.64
CA GLY A 258 12.76 -0.23 5.30
C GLY A 258 12.29 1.18 4.89
N ALA A 259 12.04 1.41 3.60
CA ALA A 259 11.52 2.68 3.09
C ALA A 259 10.13 2.97 3.65
N CYS A 260 9.20 2.01 3.59
CA CYS A 260 7.83 2.21 4.10
C CYS A 260 7.79 2.42 5.62
N LEU A 261 8.66 1.73 6.38
CA LEU A 261 8.84 1.97 7.81
C LEU A 261 9.35 3.38 8.09
N LEU A 262 10.30 3.88 7.30
CA LEU A 262 10.78 5.25 7.41
C LEU A 262 9.65 6.26 7.14
N PHE A 263 8.88 6.09 6.07
CA PHE A 263 7.73 6.95 5.79
C PHE A 263 6.68 6.89 6.90
N GLY A 264 6.37 5.69 7.40
CA GLY A 264 5.45 5.50 8.52
C GLY A 264 5.95 6.18 9.79
N LEU A 265 7.27 6.17 10.04
CA LEU A 265 7.89 6.83 11.19
C LEU A 265 7.76 8.34 11.08
N LEU A 266 8.08 8.90 9.91
CA LEU A 266 7.95 10.34 9.67
C LEU A 266 6.49 10.80 9.83
N GLN A 267 5.54 9.99 9.35
CA GLN A 267 4.12 10.27 9.54
C GLN A 267 3.70 10.16 11.02
N ALA A 268 4.22 9.16 11.76
CA ALA A 268 3.96 9.01 13.19
C ALA A 268 4.50 10.20 13.98
N VAL A 269 5.69 10.69 13.65
CA VAL A 269 6.30 11.89 14.24
C VAL A 269 5.46 13.13 13.95
N ALA A 270 5.06 13.34 12.68
CA ALA A 270 4.22 14.47 12.29
C ALA A 270 2.88 14.49 13.06
N LEU A 271 2.25 13.32 13.23
CA LEU A 271 0.99 13.19 13.98
C LEU A 271 1.18 13.34 15.49
N ARG A 272 2.34 13.00 16.05
CA ARG A 272 2.59 13.09 17.49
C ARG A 272 2.93 14.52 17.93
N PHE A 273 3.65 15.26 17.09
CA PHE A 273 4.20 16.58 17.42
C PHE A 273 3.55 17.69 16.59
N GLN A 274 2.21 17.78 16.61
CA GLN A 274 1.46 18.72 15.76
C GLN A 274 1.69 20.20 16.11
N ASN A 275 1.99 20.54 17.37
CA ASN A 275 2.22 21.90 17.84
C ASN A 275 3.54 21.98 18.61
N ILE A 276 4.67 22.03 17.90
CA ILE A 276 5.97 22.28 18.54
C ILE A 276 6.13 23.79 18.71
N GLU A 277 6.24 24.25 19.96
CA GLU A 277 6.70 25.60 20.27
C GLU A 277 8.23 25.60 20.25
N LEU A 278 8.81 26.20 19.22
CA LEU A 278 10.26 26.35 19.06
C LEU A 278 10.59 27.83 19.22
N GLY A 279 11.20 28.19 20.35
CA GLY A 279 11.70 29.55 20.59
C GLY A 279 10.63 30.65 20.53
N GLY A 280 9.40 30.35 20.99
CA GLY A 280 8.28 31.30 20.97
C GLY A 280 7.50 31.39 19.65
N ILE A 281 7.88 30.59 18.65
CA ILE A 281 7.14 30.44 17.39
C ILE A 281 6.44 29.07 17.41
N THR A 282 5.12 29.08 17.33
CA THR A 282 4.31 27.85 17.20
C THR A 282 4.37 27.39 15.74
N ILE A 283 4.99 26.22 15.50
CA ILE A 283 5.03 25.67 14.15
C ILE A 283 3.64 25.12 13.81
N PRO A 284 3.01 25.55 12.70
CA PRO A 284 1.67 25.10 12.34
C PRO A 284 1.66 23.62 11.92
N VAL A 285 0.53 22.95 12.14
CA VAL A 285 0.32 21.53 11.82
C VAL A 285 0.63 21.25 10.34
N GLN A 286 0.32 22.17 9.42
CA GLN A 286 0.59 22.02 8.00
C GLN A 286 2.10 21.89 7.69
N ALA A 287 2.97 22.53 8.49
CA ALA A 287 4.42 22.38 8.34
C ALA A 287 4.89 21.01 8.86
N MET A 288 4.26 20.48 9.90
CA MET A 288 4.50 19.11 10.39
C MET A 288 4.00 18.07 9.38
N ASP A 289 2.84 18.29 8.75
CA ASP A 289 2.30 17.42 7.70
C ASP A 289 3.16 17.44 6.43
N ALA A 290 3.87 18.55 6.16
CA ALA A 290 4.83 18.65 5.06
C ALA A 290 6.14 17.91 5.33
N LEU A 291 6.45 17.60 6.60
CA LEU A 291 7.74 17.06 7.04
C LEU A 291 8.10 15.72 6.37
N PRO A 292 7.19 14.73 6.25
CA PRO A 292 7.49 13.49 5.53
C PRO A 292 7.95 13.75 4.09
N TYR A 293 7.28 14.68 3.39
CA TYR A 293 7.54 15.00 1.99
C TYR A 293 8.87 15.74 1.79
N VAL A 294 9.12 16.78 2.60
CA VAL A 294 10.38 17.55 2.56
C VAL A 294 11.56 16.63 2.86
N LEU A 295 11.43 15.81 3.90
CA LEU A 295 12.51 14.94 4.32
C LEU A 295 12.76 13.83 3.29
N THR A 296 11.74 13.34 2.59
CA THR A 296 11.97 12.48 1.43
C THR A 296 12.77 13.15 0.32
N VAL A 297 12.48 14.40 -0.03
CA VAL A 297 13.23 15.10 -1.08
C VAL A 297 14.71 15.18 -0.68
N VAL A 298 14.99 15.51 0.58
CA VAL A 298 16.36 15.56 1.12
C VAL A 298 17.03 14.19 1.06
N ILE A 299 16.35 13.12 1.48
CA ILE A 299 16.92 11.77 1.47
C ILE A 299 17.17 11.28 0.04
N LEU A 300 16.24 11.52 -0.89
CA LEU A 300 16.37 11.11 -2.29
C LEU A 300 17.51 11.85 -2.98
N ALA A 301 17.59 13.17 -2.79
CA ALA A 301 18.63 14.00 -3.35
C ALA A 301 20.02 13.69 -2.75
N GLY A 302 20.08 13.36 -1.46
CA GLY A 302 21.34 13.21 -0.73
C GLY A 302 21.95 11.80 -0.70
N PHE A 303 21.15 10.74 -0.53
CA PHE A 303 21.68 9.46 -0.02
C PHE A 303 21.36 8.22 -0.85
N VAL A 304 20.39 8.29 -1.76
CA VAL A 304 19.83 7.08 -2.39
C VAL A 304 20.58 6.67 -3.66
N GLY A 305 21.34 7.59 -4.24
CA GLY A 305 22.14 7.37 -5.45
C GLY A 305 21.27 7.01 -6.67
N LYS A 306 21.89 6.46 -7.73
CA LYS A 306 21.17 6.10 -8.96
C LYS A 306 20.17 4.95 -8.72
N ALA A 307 18.89 5.22 -8.98
CA ALA A 307 17.84 4.22 -9.09
C ALA A 307 17.64 3.88 -10.58
N ILE A 308 17.80 2.61 -10.96
CA ILE A 308 17.62 2.14 -12.34
C ILE A 308 16.31 1.35 -12.40
N PRO A 309 15.25 1.90 -13.04
CA PRO A 309 14.01 1.15 -13.26
C PRO A 309 14.22 0.02 -14.30
N PRO A 310 13.30 -0.95 -14.38
CA PRO A 310 13.32 -1.97 -15.43
C PRO A 310 13.33 -1.34 -16.82
N ARG A 311 14.18 -1.85 -17.72
CA ARG A 311 14.46 -1.21 -19.02
C ARG A 311 13.24 -1.09 -19.93
N ALA A 312 12.35 -2.08 -19.94
CA ALA A 312 11.13 -2.06 -20.73
C ALA A 312 9.92 -1.48 -19.96
N GLY A 313 10.19 -0.79 -18.83
CA GLY A 313 9.17 -0.17 -18.00
C GLY A 313 8.45 0.97 -18.73
N GLY A 314 7.12 0.95 -18.74
CA GLY A 314 6.31 1.99 -19.36
C GLY A 314 6.06 1.80 -20.86
N GLU A 315 6.73 0.84 -21.50
CA GLU A 315 6.60 0.60 -22.94
C GLU A 315 5.64 -0.56 -23.27
N PRO A 316 4.64 -0.35 -24.15
CA PRO A 316 3.79 -1.41 -24.65
C PRO A 316 4.60 -2.46 -25.41
N TYR A 317 4.34 -3.75 -25.15
CA TYR A 317 5.01 -4.83 -25.86
C TYR A 317 4.28 -5.15 -27.18
N VAL A 318 5.04 -5.24 -28.26
CA VAL A 318 4.58 -5.67 -29.58
C VAL A 318 5.28 -6.98 -29.93
N LYS A 319 4.49 -8.03 -30.16
CA LYS A 319 5.01 -9.32 -30.61
C LYS A 319 5.46 -9.21 -32.07
N GLU A 320 6.72 -9.52 -32.33
CA GLU A 320 7.22 -9.69 -33.70
C GLU A 320 6.53 -10.91 -34.32
N ARG A 321 5.95 -10.70 -35.50
CA ARG A 321 5.24 -11.75 -36.27
C ARG A 321 6.19 -12.40 -37.25
#